data_AF-F3B6Q6-F1
#
_entry.id   AF-F3B6Q6-F1
#
_cell.length_a   1.000
_cell.length_b   1.000
_cell.length_c   1.000
_cell.angle_alpha   90.00
_cell.angle_beta   90.00
_cell.angle_gamma   90.00
#
_symmetry.space_group_name_H-M   'P 1'
#
loop_
_entity.id
_entity.type
_entity.pdbx_description
1 polymer ?
#
loop_
_entity_poly.entity_id
_entity_poly.type
_entity_poly.pdbx_seq_one_letter_code
_entity_poly.pdbx_strand_id
1 'polypeptide(L)'
;MNKIKIDMQLNAKDIWLFSMYHSNRGFLLVFNVLFTVAMYYYMFTSWNTFDIPRKILFLLLSNMFLIIQPVTLYLKSAKQARTEAIRAGLLMEINDEGIVVSSKGESIDFKWESGFRSRILPGIIIIYVDAIRGYLLPDRYTKENKEKIVSILKEKTRVSLL
;
A
#
# COMPACT_ATOMS: atom_id res chain seq x y z
N MET A 1 -7.13 -6.29 30.06
CA MET A 1 -7.22 -7.10 28.84
C MET A 1 -7.80 -6.26 27.71
N ASN A 2 -6.95 -5.56 26.98
CA ASN A 2 -7.38 -4.75 25.84
C ASN A 2 -7.33 -5.59 24.57
N LYS A 3 -8.39 -6.36 24.31
CA LYS A 3 -8.51 -7.16 23.07
C LYS A 3 -9.19 -6.32 21.99
N ILE A 4 -8.52 -6.09 20.87
CA ILE A 4 -9.10 -5.40 19.71
C ILE A 4 -9.33 -6.45 18.62
N LYS A 5 -10.57 -6.61 18.19
CA LYS A 5 -10.92 -7.50 17.07
C LYS A 5 -11.29 -6.67 15.85
N ILE A 6 -10.79 -7.07 14.70
CA ILE A 6 -10.99 -6.37 13.43
C ILE A 6 -11.32 -7.43 12.38
N ASP A 7 -12.56 -7.44 11.90
CA ASP A 7 -12.97 -8.25 10.75
C ASP A 7 -12.86 -7.41 9.48
N MET A 8 -12.04 -7.86 8.53
CA MET A 8 -11.68 -7.09 7.35
C MET A 8 -11.85 -7.90 6.08
N GLN A 9 -12.47 -7.28 5.09
CA GLN A 9 -12.42 -7.75 3.71
C GLN A 9 -11.73 -6.67 2.87
N LEU A 10 -10.55 -6.99 2.35
CA LEU A 10 -9.78 -6.04 1.54
C LEU A 10 -10.42 -5.90 0.15
N ASN A 11 -10.35 -4.70 -0.41
CA ASN A 11 -10.80 -4.43 -1.76
C ASN A 11 -9.61 -4.01 -2.65
N ALA A 12 -9.89 -3.83 -3.94
CA ALA A 12 -8.88 -3.42 -4.91
C ALA A 12 -8.18 -2.10 -4.54
N LYS A 13 -8.91 -1.16 -3.91
CA LYS A 13 -8.37 0.15 -3.52
C LYS A 13 -7.34 0.03 -2.40
N ASP A 14 -7.52 -0.86 -1.44
CA ASP A 14 -6.56 -1.03 -0.34
C ASP A 14 -5.24 -1.61 -0.82
N ILE A 15 -5.34 -2.64 -1.67
CA ILE A 15 -4.17 -3.30 -2.25
C ILE A 15 -3.45 -2.33 -3.19
N TRP A 16 -4.21 -1.51 -3.93
CA TRP A 16 -3.66 -0.45 -4.77
C TRP A 16 -2.97 0.64 -3.96
N LEU A 17 -3.58 1.12 -2.87
CA LEU A 17 -2.99 2.13 -1.98
C LEU A 17 -1.67 1.62 -1.39
N PHE A 18 -1.64 0.38 -0.91
CA PHE A 18 -0.42 -0.29 -0.47
C PHE A 18 0.64 -0.30 -1.57
N SER A 19 0.26 -0.70 -2.78
CA SER A 19 1.16 -0.81 -3.93
C SER A 19 1.72 0.55 -4.36
N MET A 20 0.88 1.59 -4.39
CA MET A 20 1.28 2.96 -4.67
C MET A 20 2.31 3.47 -3.67
N TYR A 21 2.04 3.30 -2.37
CA TYR A 21 2.99 3.67 -1.33
C TYR A 21 4.27 2.87 -1.37
N HIS A 22 4.25 1.63 -1.85
CA HIS A 22 5.44 0.78 -1.97
C HIS A 22 6.27 1.12 -3.21
N SER A 23 5.64 1.35 -4.36
CA SER A 23 6.31 1.61 -5.64
C SER A 23 6.89 3.02 -5.74
N ASN A 24 6.29 4.01 -5.07
CA ASN A 24 6.69 5.41 -5.18
C ASN A 24 7.45 5.93 -3.94
N ARG A 25 8.45 5.16 -3.48
CA ARG A 25 9.25 5.53 -2.29
C ARG A 25 10.56 6.21 -2.63
N GLY A 26 10.91 7.22 -1.81
CA GLY A 26 12.23 7.82 -1.78
C GLY A 26 12.65 8.43 -3.12
N PHE A 27 13.88 8.12 -3.53
CA PHE A 27 14.50 8.69 -4.74
C PHE A 27 13.73 8.38 -6.04
N LEU A 28 12.99 7.27 -6.09
CA LEU A 28 12.18 6.90 -7.26
C LEU A 28 11.07 7.93 -7.53
N LEU A 29 10.44 8.46 -6.48
CA LEU A 29 9.40 9.50 -6.64
C LEU A 29 10.01 10.78 -7.24
N VAL A 30 11.14 11.22 -6.68
CA VAL A 30 11.86 12.42 -7.13
C VAL A 30 12.29 12.26 -8.59
N PHE A 31 12.87 11.10 -8.93
CA PHE A 31 13.28 10.80 -10.30
C PHE A 31 12.09 10.81 -11.26
N ASN A 32 10.97 10.17 -10.91
CA ASN A 32 9.77 10.13 -11.75
C ASN A 32 9.22 11.55 -12.02
N VAL A 33 9.20 12.42 -11.01
CA VAL A 33 8.77 13.82 -11.16
C VAL A 33 9.72 14.58 -12.06
N LEU A 34 11.03 14.51 -11.81
CA LEU A 34 12.03 15.21 -12.63
C LEU A 34 12.01 14.75 -14.08
N PHE A 35 11.95 13.44 -14.32
CA PHE A 35 11.82 12.87 -15.65
C PHE A 35 10.57 13.38 -16.37
N THR A 36 9.44 13.37 -15.67
CA THR A 36 8.16 13.84 -16.22
C THR A 36 8.23 15.32 -16.58
N VAL A 37 8.77 16.17 -15.70
CA VAL A 37 8.92 17.61 -15.96
C VAL A 37 9.86 17.86 -17.14
N ALA A 38 11.01 17.18 -17.19
CA ALA A 38 11.96 17.32 -18.29
C ALA A 38 11.35 16.89 -19.64
N MET A 39 10.59 15.80 -19.65
CA MET A 39 9.89 15.30 -20.83
C MET A 39 8.84 16.29 -21.33
N TYR A 40 8.01 16.84 -20.45
CA TYR A 40 7.04 17.87 -20.81
C TYR A 40 7.73 19.15 -21.30
N TYR A 41 8.77 19.61 -20.61
CA TYR A 41 9.54 20.78 -21.03
C TYR A 41 10.07 20.62 -22.45
N TYR A 42 10.74 19.50 -22.75
CA TYR A 42 11.26 19.21 -24.08
C TYR A 42 10.15 19.09 -25.14
N MET A 43 9.00 18.49 -24.77
CA MET A 43 7.85 18.38 -25.66
C MET A 43 7.27 19.74 -26.03
N PHE A 44 7.20 20.68 -25.08
CA PHE A 44 6.70 22.04 -25.33
C PHE A 44 7.67 22.88 -26.15
N THR A 45 8.98 22.85 -25.85
CA THR A 45 9.98 23.63 -26.60
C THR A 45 10.12 23.16 -28.05
N SER A 46 9.92 21.86 -28.30
CA SER A 46 10.12 21.24 -29.61
C SER A 46 8.78 20.95 -30.32
N TRP A 47 7.66 21.47 -29.82
CA TRP A 47 6.30 21.10 -30.28
C TRP A 47 6.07 21.29 -31.78
N ASN A 48 6.59 22.38 -32.35
CA ASN A 48 6.42 22.69 -33.77
C ASN A 48 7.34 21.85 -34.68
N THR A 49 8.34 21.17 -34.11
CA THR A 49 9.30 20.35 -34.85
C THR A 49 8.89 18.88 -34.93
N PHE A 50 7.94 18.44 -34.10
CA PHE A 50 7.50 17.05 -34.05
C PHE A 50 6.36 16.76 -35.01
N ASP A 51 6.48 15.64 -35.71
CA ASP A 51 5.38 14.99 -36.41
C ASP A 51 4.38 14.38 -35.41
N ILE A 52 3.18 14.06 -35.89
CA ILE A 52 2.09 13.53 -35.07
C ILE A 52 2.51 12.25 -34.31
N PRO A 53 3.20 11.27 -34.94
CA PRO A 53 3.64 10.06 -34.22
C PRO A 53 4.58 10.35 -33.05
N ARG A 54 5.56 11.26 -33.21
CA ARG A 54 6.45 11.65 -32.10
C ARG A 54 5.68 12.33 -30.99
N LYS A 55 4.74 13.21 -31.30
CA LYS A 55 3.90 13.86 -30.27
C LYS A 55 3.15 12.85 -29.42
N ILE A 56 2.54 11.83 -30.05
CA ILE A 56 1.84 10.76 -29.34
C ILE A 56 2.82 9.98 -28.46
N LEU A 57 3.99 9.62 -28.98
CA LEU A 57 5.00 8.89 -28.21
C LEU A 57 5.48 9.68 -26.98
N PHE A 58 5.83 10.96 -27.16
CA PHE A 58 6.25 11.83 -26.05
C PHE A 58 5.13 12.01 -25.02
N LEU A 59 3.88 12.13 -25.45
CA LEU A 59 2.73 12.20 -24.56
C LEU A 59 2.62 10.93 -23.71
N LEU A 60 2.73 9.75 -24.32
CA LEU A 60 2.67 8.46 -23.62
C LEU A 60 3.82 8.31 -22.61
N LEU A 61 5.05 8.64 -23.02
CA LEU A 61 6.22 8.55 -22.16
C LEU A 61 6.15 9.53 -20.97
N SER A 62 5.69 10.76 -21.21
CA SER A 62 5.51 11.76 -20.15
C SER A 62 4.45 11.34 -19.14
N ASN A 63 3.42 10.60 -19.58
CA ASN A 63 2.35 10.08 -18.72
C ASN A 63 2.63 8.68 -18.15
N MET A 64 3.82 8.11 -18.41
CA MET A 64 4.14 6.76 -18.00
C MET A 64 4.06 6.58 -16.48
N PHE A 65 4.58 7.54 -15.72
CA PHE A 65 4.57 7.49 -14.25
C PHE A 65 3.33 8.14 -13.65
N LEU A 66 2.71 9.11 -14.33
CA LEU A 66 1.51 9.81 -13.85
C LEU A 66 0.23 8.99 -14.03
N ILE A 67 0.09 8.27 -15.13
CA ILE A 67 -1.17 7.59 -15.50
C ILE A 67 -0.92 6.09 -15.66
N ILE A 68 0.04 5.69 -16.50
CA ILE A 68 0.22 4.28 -16.86
C ILE A 68 0.62 3.45 -15.62
N GLN A 69 1.56 3.93 -14.80
CA GLN A 69 1.97 3.23 -13.59
C GLN A 69 0.82 3.09 -12.58
N PRO A 70 0.08 4.16 -12.18
CA PRO A 70 -1.08 3.99 -11.30
C PRO A 70 -2.15 3.04 -11.83
N VAL A 71 -2.47 3.11 -13.12
CA VAL A 71 -3.46 2.23 -13.75
C VAL A 71 -3.00 0.78 -13.76
N THR A 72 -1.75 0.51 -14.13
CA THR A 72 -1.21 -0.86 -14.14
C THR A 72 -1.16 -1.46 -12.73
N LEU A 73 -0.81 -0.67 -11.72
CA LEU A 73 -0.90 -1.09 -10.32
C LEU A 73 -2.35 -1.38 -9.94
N TYR A 74 -3.30 -0.54 -10.33
CA TYR A 74 -4.72 -0.77 -10.03
C TYR A 74 -5.25 -2.06 -10.65
N LEU A 75 -4.91 -2.34 -11.91
CA LEU A 75 -5.32 -3.58 -12.58
C LEU A 75 -4.77 -4.82 -11.87
N LYS A 76 -3.49 -4.78 -11.43
CA LYS A 76 -2.89 -5.85 -10.63
C LYS A 76 -3.59 -6.02 -9.28
N SER A 77 -3.89 -4.91 -8.60
CA SER A 77 -4.61 -4.91 -7.32
C SER A 77 -6.04 -5.41 -7.46
N ALA A 78 -6.74 -5.06 -8.54
CA ALA A 78 -8.08 -5.54 -8.84
C ALA A 78 -8.09 -7.05 -9.10
N LYS A 79 -7.07 -7.58 -9.79
CA LYS A 79 -6.88 -9.03 -9.95
C LYS A 79 -6.62 -9.72 -8.61
N GLN A 80 -5.75 -9.14 -7.76
CA GLN A 80 -5.45 -9.68 -6.43
C GLN A 80 -6.67 -9.68 -5.49
N ALA A 81 -7.49 -8.61 -5.51
CA ALA A 81 -8.70 -8.51 -4.70
C ALA A 81 -9.76 -9.57 -5.07
N ARG A 82 -9.68 -10.17 -6.26
CA ARG A 82 -10.58 -11.24 -6.70
C ARG A 82 -10.10 -12.64 -6.28
N THR A 83 -8.89 -12.75 -5.74
CA THR A 83 -8.40 -14.05 -5.23
C THR A 83 -9.23 -14.48 -4.03
N GLU A 84 -9.44 -15.79 -3.89
CA GLU A 84 -10.25 -16.30 -2.78
C GLU A 84 -9.65 -16.00 -1.41
N ALA A 85 -8.31 -15.96 -1.29
CA ALA A 85 -7.63 -15.63 -0.05
C ALA A 85 -8.01 -14.22 0.45
N ILE A 86 -8.13 -13.26 -0.47
CA ILE A 86 -8.54 -11.90 -0.14
C ILE A 86 -10.05 -11.81 0.08
N ARG A 87 -10.85 -12.49 -0.76
CA ARG A 87 -12.31 -12.47 -0.68
C ARG A 87 -12.87 -13.16 0.57
N ALA A 88 -12.18 -14.17 1.08
CA ALA A 88 -12.59 -14.88 2.29
C ALA A 88 -12.55 -14.01 3.54
N GLY A 89 -11.87 -12.85 3.48
CA GLY A 89 -11.71 -11.96 4.63
C GLY A 89 -10.63 -12.44 5.60
N LEU A 90 -10.34 -11.54 6.53
CA LEU A 90 -9.29 -11.67 7.52
C LEU A 90 -9.82 -11.15 8.85
N LEU A 91 -9.90 -12.03 9.84
CA LEU A 91 -10.16 -11.64 11.22
C LEU A 91 -8.81 -11.46 11.92
N MET A 92 -8.55 -10.25 12.40
CA MET A 92 -7.35 -9.93 13.17
C MET A 92 -7.73 -9.61 14.61
N GLU A 93 -7.07 -10.25 15.57
CA GLU A 93 -7.21 -9.95 16.98
C GLU A 93 -5.86 -9.48 17.54
N ILE A 94 -5.81 -8.25 18.04
CA ILE A 94 -4.64 -7.67 18.70
C ILE A 94 -4.86 -7.79 20.21
N ASN A 95 -3.91 -8.39 20.91
CA ASN A 95 -3.95 -8.58 22.36
C ASN A 95 -2.58 -8.23 23.00
N ASP A 96 -2.49 -8.40 24.32
CA ASP A 96 -1.29 -8.04 25.08
C ASP A 96 -0.09 -8.98 24.78
N GLU A 97 -0.34 -10.20 24.27
CA GLU A 97 0.67 -11.23 23.96
C GLU A 97 1.16 -11.18 22.50
N GLY A 98 0.30 -10.75 21.57
CA GLY A 98 0.58 -10.75 20.14
C GLY A 98 -0.59 -10.36 19.24
N ILE A 99 -0.53 -10.84 18.01
CA ILE A 99 -1.56 -10.70 16.98
C ILE A 99 -1.98 -12.08 16.52
N VAL A 100 -3.26 -12.39 16.67
CA VAL A 100 -3.86 -13.61 16.12
C VAL A 100 -4.55 -13.25 14.81
N VAL A 101 -4.24 -13.98 13.75
CA VAL A 101 -4.84 -13.78 12.44
C VAL A 101 -5.56 -15.04 12.01
N SER A 102 -6.84 -14.92 11.69
CA SER A 102 -7.68 -16.02 11.23
C SER A 102 -8.21 -15.76 9.83
N SER A 103 -8.01 -16.73 8.94
CA SER A 103 -8.55 -16.70 7.56
C SER A 103 -8.91 -18.11 7.11
N LYS A 104 -10.06 -18.28 6.44
CA LYS A 104 -10.54 -19.57 5.92
C LYS A 104 -10.51 -20.74 6.92
N GLY A 105 -10.68 -20.48 8.21
CA GLY A 105 -10.69 -21.49 9.28
C GLY A 105 -9.30 -21.85 9.84
N GLU A 106 -8.22 -21.33 9.28
CA GLU A 106 -6.89 -21.39 9.87
C GLU A 106 -6.66 -20.16 10.76
N SER A 107 -6.01 -20.36 11.90
CA SER A 107 -5.61 -19.30 12.82
C SER A 107 -4.12 -19.40 13.08
N ILE A 108 -3.42 -18.28 12.94
CA ILE A 108 -1.99 -18.15 13.17
C ILE A 108 -1.79 -17.12 14.27
N ASP A 109 -1.11 -17.54 15.34
CA ASP A 109 -0.73 -16.68 16.45
C ASP A 109 0.70 -16.17 16.25
N PHE A 110 0.86 -14.85 16.26
CA PHE A 110 2.15 -14.17 16.17
C PHE A 110 2.43 -13.41 17.46
N LYS A 111 3.43 -13.86 18.23
CA LYS A 111 3.88 -13.19 19.45
C LYS A 111 4.71 -11.95 19.18
N TRP A 112 4.57 -10.91 20.00
CA TRP A 112 5.34 -9.65 19.87
C TRP A 112 6.86 -9.86 19.86
N GLU A 113 7.35 -10.90 20.57
CA GLU A 113 8.76 -11.31 20.65
C GLU A 113 9.38 -11.60 19.28
N SER A 114 8.56 -11.92 18.29
CA SER A 114 8.98 -12.21 16.90
C SER A 114 9.52 -10.97 16.18
N GLY A 115 9.33 -9.78 16.74
CA GLY A 115 9.97 -8.55 16.27
C GLY A 115 9.29 -7.92 15.04
N PHE A 116 8.00 -7.61 15.15
CA PHE A 116 7.26 -7.01 14.04
C PHE A 116 7.75 -5.63 13.65
N ARG A 117 7.49 -5.28 12.39
CA ARG A 117 7.63 -3.91 11.88
C ARG A 117 6.28 -3.40 11.48
N SER A 118 5.99 -2.14 11.76
CA SER A 118 4.75 -1.52 11.29
C SER A 118 5.03 -0.22 10.55
N ARG A 119 4.11 0.11 9.63
CA ARG A 119 4.09 1.35 8.88
C ARG A 119 2.71 1.96 9.01
N ILE A 120 2.67 3.21 9.42
CA ILE A 120 1.44 3.98 9.56
C ILE A 120 1.45 4.96 8.40
N LEU A 121 0.57 4.74 7.43
CA LEU A 121 0.43 5.58 6.24
C LEU A 121 -0.95 6.25 6.23
N PRO A 122 -1.12 7.38 5.53
CA PRO A 122 -2.44 7.96 5.34
C PRO A 122 -3.37 6.97 4.62
N GLY A 123 -4.49 6.61 5.26
CA GLY A 123 -5.50 5.69 4.73
C GLY A 123 -5.29 4.21 5.05
N ILE A 124 -4.10 3.79 5.52
CA ILE A 124 -3.77 2.38 5.74
C ILE A 124 -2.64 2.18 6.75
N ILE A 125 -2.82 1.23 7.67
CA ILE A 125 -1.76 0.71 8.54
C ILE A 125 -1.28 -0.61 7.96
N ILE A 126 0.03 -0.86 7.99
CA ILE A 126 0.64 -2.09 7.50
C ILE A 126 1.44 -2.71 8.65
N ILE A 127 1.17 -3.98 8.94
CA ILE A 127 1.91 -4.74 9.95
C ILE A 127 2.66 -5.86 9.24
N TYR A 128 3.99 -5.84 9.30
CA TYR A 128 4.86 -6.87 8.78
C TYR A 128 5.21 -7.83 9.92
N VAL A 129 4.66 -9.04 9.85
CA VAL A 129 4.93 -10.11 10.82
C VAL A 129 6.23 -10.85 10.51
N ASP A 130 6.63 -10.86 9.23
CA ASP A 130 7.92 -11.37 8.77
C ASP A 130 8.42 -10.55 7.55
N ALA A 131 9.48 -10.99 6.87
CA ALA A 131 10.05 -10.30 5.70
C ALA A 131 9.15 -10.32 4.45
N ILE A 132 8.21 -11.25 4.38
CA ILE A 132 7.38 -11.59 3.21
C ILE A 132 5.90 -11.25 3.47
N ARG A 133 5.40 -11.51 4.68
CA ARG A 133 3.99 -11.39 5.07
C ARG A 133 3.73 -10.03 5.72
N GLY A 134 2.89 -9.25 5.05
CA GLY A 134 2.35 -7.99 5.56
C GLY A 134 0.83 -8.03 5.58
N TYR A 135 0.24 -7.63 6.70
CA TYR A 135 -1.20 -7.46 6.83
C TYR A 135 -1.58 -6.00 6.65
N LEU A 136 -2.63 -5.79 5.86
CA LEU A 136 -3.17 -4.49 5.53
C LEU A 136 -4.36 -4.19 6.45
N LEU A 137 -4.30 -3.04 7.11
CA LEU A 137 -5.36 -2.53 8.00
C LEU A 137 -5.85 -1.19 7.44
N PRO A 138 -6.81 -1.19 6.51
CA PRO A 138 -7.40 0.03 5.97
C PRO A 138 -8.08 0.85 7.06
N ASP A 139 -8.01 2.18 6.94
CA ASP A 139 -8.64 3.10 7.89
C ASP A 139 -10.15 2.84 8.07
N ARG A 140 -10.84 2.32 7.04
CA ARG A 140 -12.26 1.98 7.14
C ARG A 140 -12.61 0.96 8.21
N TYR A 141 -11.66 0.13 8.63
CA TYR A 141 -11.84 -0.87 9.69
C TYR A 141 -11.16 -0.49 11.01
N THR A 142 -10.23 0.47 10.98
CA THR A 142 -9.45 0.86 12.16
C THR A 142 -9.84 2.21 12.74
N LYS A 143 -10.65 3.03 12.04
CA LYS A 143 -11.00 4.42 12.43
C LYS A 143 -11.36 4.58 13.91
N GLU A 144 -12.26 3.76 14.44
CA GLU A 144 -12.74 3.88 15.84
C GLU A 144 -11.65 3.59 16.87
N ASN A 145 -10.76 2.65 16.57
CA ASN A 145 -9.69 2.22 17.47
C ASN A 145 -8.30 2.69 17.02
N LYS A 146 -8.23 3.64 16.07
CA LYS A 146 -7.00 3.95 15.34
C LYS A 146 -5.90 4.42 16.26
N GLU A 147 -6.22 5.34 17.17
CA GLU A 147 -5.26 5.87 18.13
C GLU A 147 -4.70 4.79 19.05
N LYS A 148 -5.57 3.89 19.53
CA LYS A 148 -5.21 2.76 20.38
C LYS A 148 -4.37 1.72 19.64
N ILE A 149 -4.72 1.40 18.39
CA ILE A 149 -3.93 0.49 17.55
C ILE A 149 -2.55 1.11 17.30
N VAL A 150 -2.50 2.39 16.94
CA VAL A 150 -1.24 3.12 16.70
C VAL A 150 -0.39 3.18 17.96
N SER A 151 -0.97 3.42 19.13
CA SER A 151 -0.21 3.45 20.40
C SER A 151 0.39 2.08 20.71
N ILE A 152 -0.38 1.00 20.58
CA ILE A 152 0.11 -0.37 20.76
C ILE A 152 1.24 -0.68 19.77
N LEU A 153 1.07 -0.32 18.49
CA LEU A 153 2.11 -0.56 17.48
C LEU A 153 3.38 0.25 17.75
N LYS A 154 3.27 1.49 18.24
CA LYS A 154 4.43 2.31 18.64
C LYS A 154 5.18 1.74 19.84
N GLU A 155 4.47 1.12 20.78
CA GLU A 155 5.08 0.52 21.96
C GLU A 155 5.70 -0.86 21.64
N LYS A 156 4.98 -1.71 20.90
CA LYS A 156 5.33 -3.13 20.73
C LYS A 156 6.07 -3.46 19.44
N THR A 157 6.15 -2.55 18.46
CA THR A 157 6.76 -2.82 17.15
C THR A 157 7.73 -1.73 16.73
N ARG A 158 8.64 -2.06 15.80
CA ARG A 158 9.47 -1.02 15.15
C ARG A 158 8.62 -0.27 14.13
N VAL A 159 8.15 0.91 14.51
CA VAL A 159 7.37 1.80 13.64
C VAL A 159 8.30 2.60 12.74
N SER A 160 8.06 2.52 11.44
CA SER A 160 8.59 3.51 10.50
C SER A 160 7.47 4.47 10.11
N LEU A 161 7.63 5.73 10.49
CA LEU A 161 6.80 6.83 10.02
C LEU A 161 7.37 7.27 8.67
N LEU A 162 6.52 7.33 7.65
CA LEU A 162 6.80 7.89 6.33
C LEU A 162 5.70 8.87 5.98
#